data_AF-A0AAD5BFW1-F1
#
_entry.id   AF-A0AAD5BFW1-F1
#
_cell.length_a   1.000
_cell.length_b   1.000
_cell.length_c   1.000
_cell.angle_alpha   90.00
_cell.angle_beta   90.00
_cell.angle_gamma   90.00
#
_symmetry.space_group_name_H-M   'P 1'
#
loop_
_entity.id
_entity.type
_entity.pdbx_description
1 polymer ?
#
loop_
_entity_poly.entity_id
_entity_poly.type
_entity_poly.pdbx_seq_one_letter_code
_entity_poly.pdbx_strand_id
1 'polypeptide(L)'
;MFKFGSLDDTQRPKLPESIKIDDITSGRIDPQLIYNEIERLKAEINILRHDMSQFLSALATIPESNSPLDYYRTTMTKLETVQQSIQEYCERYNKLLPIINLAQIKLGHEVEAPPVKRAKVDNKPSQNSKVTSTPEINGGQKAQNSKLNSAAVL
;
A
#
# COMPACT_ATOMS: atom_id res chain seq x y z
N MET A 1 -18.60 14.70 -8.41
CA MET A 1 -18.20 13.28 -8.37
C MET A 1 -17.96 12.82 -9.80
N PHE A 2 -16.70 12.81 -10.24
CA PHE A 2 -16.34 12.38 -11.59
C PHE A 2 -16.43 10.85 -11.65
N LYS A 3 -17.60 10.33 -12.02
CA LYS A 3 -17.80 8.90 -12.28
C LYS A 3 -17.25 8.55 -13.65
N PHE A 4 -16.00 8.07 -13.74
CA PHE A 4 -15.55 7.28 -14.90
C PHE A 4 -16.26 5.91 -14.99
N GLY A 5 -17.00 5.52 -13.94
CA GLY A 5 -17.74 4.26 -13.84
C GLY A 5 -19.15 4.26 -14.45
N SER A 6 -19.57 5.27 -15.21
CA SER A 6 -20.91 5.27 -15.85
C SER A 6 -20.94 4.78 -17.30
N LEU A 7 -19.79 4.41 -17.87
CA LEU A 7 -19.71 3.70 -19.15
C LEU A 7 -19.39 2.24 -18.85
N ASP A 8 -20.41 1.40 -18.89
CA ASP A 8 -20.42 -0.06 -18.85
C ASP A 8 -19.04 -0.75 -18.74
N ASP A 9 -18.63 -1.08 -17.52
CA ASP A 9 -17.50 -1.96 -17.25
C ASP A 9 -17.73 -3.39 -17.79
N THR A 10 -18.95 -3.70 -18.25
CA THR A 10 -19.38 -4.94 -18.90
C THR A 10 -19.14 -4.97 -20.41
N GLN A 11 -18.92 -3.83 -21.09
CA GLN A 11 -18.74 -3.79 -22.55
C GLN A 11 -17.28 -3.59 -23.00
N ARG A 12 -16.34 -3.42 -22.08
CA ARG A 12 -14.94 -3.12 -22.45
C ARG A 12 -14.07 -4.36 -22.47
N PRO A 13 -13.18 -4.50 -23.47
CA PRO A 13 -12.23 -5.60 -23.52
C PRO A 13 -11.32 -5.53 -22.29
N LYS A 14 -11.56 -6.42 -21.33
CA LYS A 14 -10.76 -6.53 -20.10
C LYS A 14 -9.47 -7.25 -20.44
N LEU A 15 -8.37 -6.80 -19.84
CA LEU A 15 -7.14 -7.59 -19.85
C LEU A 15 -7.42 -8.98 -19.26
N PRO A 16 -6.78 -10.02 -19.80
CA PRO A 16 -6.89 -11.35 -19.23
C PRO A 16 -6.37 -11.35 -17.79
N GLU A 17 -6.85 -12.29 -16.97
CA GLU A 17 -6.43 -12.39 -15.56
C GLU A 17 -4.92 -12.60 -15.40
N SER A 18 -4.28 -13.25 -16.37
CA SER A 18 -2.84 -13.43 -16.39
C SER A 18 -2.30 -13.03 -17.76
N ILE A 19 -1.19 -12.29 -17.74
CA ILE A 19 -0.47 -11.90 -18.95
C ILE A 19 0.88 -12.60 -18.96
N LYS A 20 1.13 -13.38 -20.00
CA LYS A 20 2.45 -13.95 -20.29
C LYS A 20 3.05 -13.21 -21.49
N ILE A 21 4.37 -13.07 -21.48
CA ILE A 21 5.09 -12.38 -22.56
C ILE A 21 4.86 -13.08 -23.91
N ASP A 22 4.86 -14.41 -23.90
CA ASP A 22 4.63 -15.22 -25.10
C ASP A 22 3.24 -15.01 -25.71
N ASP A 23 2.22 -14.72 -24.89
CA ASP A 23 0.86 -14.45 -25.36
C ASP A 23 0.75 -13.09 -26.08
N ILE A 24 1.63 -12.14 -25.74
CA ILE A 24 1.76 -10.86 -26.45
C ILE A 24 2.49 -11.07 -27.78
N THR A 25 3.62 -11.78 -27.77
CA THR A 25 4.41 -12.00 -29.00
C THR A 25 3.70 -12.93 -30.00
N SER A 26 2.84 -13.82 -29.53
CA SER A 26 2.02 -14.69 -30.38
C SER A 26 0.73 -14.03 -30.88
N GLY A 27 0.45 -12.78 -30.47
CA GLY A 27 -0.74 -12.03 -30.89
C GLY A 27 -2.04 -12.47 -30.22
N ARG A 28 -1.99 -13.33 -29.20
CA ARG A 28 -3.18 -13.69 -28.39
C ARG A 28 -3.67 -12.53 -27.54
N ILE A 29 -2.74 -11.68 -27.10
CA ILE A 29 -3.03 -10.43 -26.40
C ILE A 29 -2.64 -9.29 -27.33
N ASP A 30 -3.61 -8.44 -27.68
CA ASP A 30 -3.35 -7.22 -28.42
C ASP A 30 -2.51 -6.25 -27.56
N PRO A 31 -1.30 -5.84 -28.01
CA PRO A 31 -0.48 -4.86 -27.32
C PRO A 31 -1.21 -3.53 -27.07
N GLN A 32 -2.16 -3.13 -27.92
CA GLN A 32 -2.93 -1.89 -27.71
C GLN A 32 -3.78 -1.94 -26.44
N LEU A 33 -4.30 -3.12 -26.06
CA LEU A 33 -5.04 -3.27 -24.80
C LEU A 33 -4.17 -2.97 -23.59
N ILE A 34 -2.90 -3.38 -23.64
CA ILE A 34 -1.92 -3.10 -22.58
C ILE A 34 -1.64 -1.60 -22.49
N TYR A 35 -1.37 -0.95 -23.63
CA TYR A 35 -1.13 0.50 -23.65
C TYR A 35 -2.33 1.29 -23.11
N ASN A 36 -3.53 0.93 -23.55
CA ASN A 36 -4.77 1.58 -23.10
C ASN A 36 -4.98 1.40 -21.59
N GLU A 37 -4.70 0.23 -21.02
CA GLU A 37 -4.83 0.03 -19.57
C GLU A 37 -3.77 0.82 -18.79
N ILE A 38 -2.54 0.94 -19.29
CA ILE A 38 -1.51 1.78 -18.66
C ILE A 38 -1.96 3.25 -18.63
N GLU A 39 -2.46 3.80 -19.74
CA GLU A 39 -2.96 5.18 -19.79
C GLU A 39 -4.17 5.37 -18.88
N ARG A 40 -5.06 4.38 -18.82
CA ARG A 40 -6.19 4.39 -17.89
C ARG A 40 -5.73 4.41 -16.44
N LEU A 41 -4.79 3.56 -16.03
CA LEU A 41 -4.25 3.54 -14.67
C LEU A 41 -3.56 4.86 -14.32
N LYS A 42 -2.84 5.49 -15.26
CA LYS A 42 -2.26 6.82 -15.08
C LYS A 42 -3.33 7.89 -14.81
N ALA A 43 -4.49 7.82 -15.46
CA ALA A 43 -5.60 8.73 -15.16
C ALA A 43 -6.25 8.39 -13.80
N GLU A 44 -6.49 7.10 -13.55
CA GLU A 44 -7.17 6.58 -12.37
C GLU A 44 -6.42 6.89 -11.07
N ILE A 45 -5.09 6.77 -11.04
CA ILE A 45 -4.29 7.09 -9.85
C ILE A 45 -4.40 8.57 -9.45
N ASN A 46 -4.57 9.47 -10.42
CA ASN A 46 -4.75 10.90 -10.13
C ASN A 46 -6.12 11.18 -9.52
N ILE A 47 -7.17 10.49 -10.00
CA ILE A 47 -8.51 10.55 -9.42
C ILE A 47 -8.49 9.98 -8.00
N LEU A 48 -7.87 8.82 -7.82
CA LEU A 48 -7.72 8.19 -6.51
C LEU A 48 -7.02 9.10 -5.51
N ARG A 49 -5.93 9.75 -5.91
CA ARG A 49 -5.23 10.75 -5.09
C ARG A 49 -6.16 11.90 -4.69
N HIS A 50 -6.98 12.39 -5.61
CA HIS A 50 -7.96 13.44 -5.32
C HIS A 50 -9.01 12.97 -4.30
N ASP A 51 -9.60 11.80 -4.52
CA ASP A 51 -10.64 11.24 -3.65
C ASP A 51 -10.11 10.91 -2.25
N MET A 52 -8.89 10.37 -2.14
CA MET A 52 -8.20 10.20 -0.87
C MET A 52 -8.01 11.54 -0.14
N SER A 53 -7.61 12.58 -0.86
CA SER A 53 -7.42 13.92 -0.29
C SER A 53 -8.75 14.51 0.20
N GLN A 54 -9.83 14.30 -0.55
CA GLN A 54 -11.19 14.72 -0.18
C GLN A 54 -11.74 13.94 1.02
N PHE A 55 -11.37 12.67 1.15
CA PHE A 55 -11.70 11.85 2.32
C PHE A 55 -10.95 12.33 3.56
N LEU A 56 -9.64 12.54 3.48
CA LEU A 56 -8.83 13.06 4.58
C LEU A 56 -9.31 14.45 5.03
N SER A 57 -9.63 15.32 4.08
CA SER A 57 -10.18 16.66 4.40
C SER A 57 -11.53 16.57 5.11
N ALA A 58 -12.39 15.64 4.68
CA ALA A 58 -13.67 15.38 5.34
C ALA A 58 -13.49 14.82 6.75
N LEU A 59 -12.52 13.93 6.98
CA LEU A 59 -12.19 13.43 8.32
C LEU A 59 -11.67 14.51 9.27
N ALA A 60 -10.88 15.45 8.73
CA ALA A 60 -10.27 16.51 9.52
C ALA A 60 -11.21 17.68 9.82
N THR A 61 -12.33 17.79 9.09
CA THR A 61 -13.25 18.94 9.16
C THR A 61 -14.64 18.48 9.58
N ILE A 62 -15.06 18.80 10.79
CA ILE A 62 -16.44 18.59 11.26
C ILE A 62 -17.20 19.91 11.08
N PRO A 63 -18.14 20.01 10.11
CA PRO A 63 -18.88 21.25 9.91
C PRO A 63 -19.87 21.46 11.05
N GLU A 64 -19.86 22.66 11.64
CA GLU A 64 -20.79 23.02 12.73
C GLU A 64 -22.27 22.98 12.31
N SER A 65 -22.54 23.04 11.00
CA SER A 65 -23.89 22.99 10.42
C SER A 65 -24.45 21.58 10.23
N ASN A 66 -23.63 20.53 10.35
CA ASN A 66 -24.04 19.17 10.01
C ASN A 66 -24.41 18.36 11.26
N SER A 67 -25.46 17.56 11.14
CA SER A 67 -25.76 16.53 12.13
C SER A 67 -24.58 15.54 12.22
N PRO A 68 -24.20 15.08 13.43
CA PRO A 68 -23.16 14.05 13.58
C PRO A 68 -23.43 12.79 12.76
N LEU A 69 -24.70 12.44 12.55
CA LEU A 69 -25.09 11.29 11.75
C LEU A 69 -24.81 11.49 10.25
N ASP A 70 -25.07 12.68 9.73
CA ASP A 70 -24.84 13.01 8.31
C ASP A 70 -23.35 13.13 8.01
N TYR A 71 -22.58 13.68 8.95
CA TYR A 71 -21.12 13.64 8.93
C TYR A 71 -20.59 12.20 8.85
N TYR A 72 -21.03 11.34 9.77
CA TYR A 72 -20.62 9.92 9.79
C TYR A 72 -20.95 9.22 8.46
N ARG A 73 -22.18 9.36 7.97
CA ARG A 73 -22.61 8.75 6.70
C ARG A 73 -21.75 9.21 5.53
N THR A 74 -21.52 10.51 5.41
CA THR A 74 -20.71 11.09 4.32
C THR A 74 -19.27 10.56 4.36
N THR A 75 -18.67 10.54 5.54
CA THR A 75 -17.30 10.06 5.74
C THR A 75 -17.18 8.57 5.45
N MET A 76 -18.15 7.77 5.90
CA MET A 76 -18.19 6.32 5.65
C MET A 76 -18.31 6.01 4.15
N THR A 77 -19.22 6.67 3.43
CA THR A 77 -19.37 6.49 1.98
C THR A 77 -18.09 6.86 1.22
N LYS A 78 -17.40 7.94 1.64
CA LYS A 78 -16.11 8.32 1.06
C LYS A 78 -15.03 7.26 1.32
N LEU A 79 -14.97 6.71 2.53
CA LEU A 79 -14.04 5.64 2.89
C LEU A 79 -14.26 4.40 2.03
N GLU A 80 -15.50 3.92 1.91
CA GLU A 80 -15.86 2.76 1.10
C GLU A 80 -15.47 2.97 -0.37
N THR A 81 -15.74 4.16 -0.90
CA THR A 81 -15.39 4.53 -2.28
C THR A 81 -13.86 4.48 -2.49
N VAL A 82 -13.08 5.05 -1.56
CA VAL A 82 -11.62 5.04 -1.64
C VAL A 82 -11.07 3.61 -1.52
N GLN A 83 -11.59 2.81 -0.58
CA GLN A 83 -11.17 1.42 -0.41
C GLN A 83 -11.40 0.58 -1.67
N GLN A 84 -12.61 0.67 -2.24
CA GLN A 84 -12.95 -0.03 -3.47
C GLN A 84 -12.05 0.40 -4.63
N SER A 85 -11.83 1.71 -4.78
CA SER A 85 -10.98 2.25 -5.85
C SER A 85 -9.51 1.81 -5.70
N ILE A 86 -8.97 1.75 -4.47
CA ILE A 86 -7.63 1.21 -4.21
C ILE A 86 -7.55 -0.26 -4.62
N GLN A 87 -8.55 -1.07 -4.24
CA GLN A 87 -8.57 -2.49 -4.53
C GLN A 87 -8.61 -2.75 -6.05
N GLU A 88 -9.47 -2.05 -6.76
CA GLU A 88 -9.59 -2.15 -8.22
C GLU A 88 -8.32 -1.71 -8.93
N TYR A 89 -7.73 -0.59 -8.51
CA TYR A 89 -6.46 -0.10 -9.05
C TYR A 89 -5.35 -1.13 -8.86
N CYS A 90 -5.20 -1.66 -7.65
CA CYS A 90 -4.19 -2.67 -7.33
C CYS A 90 -4.39 -3.96 -8.14
N GLU A 91 -5.62 -4.45 -8.27
CA GLU A 91 -5.90 -5.65 -9.06
C GLU A 91 -5.47 -5.48 -10.52
N ARG A 92 -5.82 -4.34 -11.13
CA ARG A 92 -5.49 -4.04 -12.53
C ARG A 92 -4.00 -3.78 -12.73
N TYR A 93 -3.36 -3.05 -11.81
CA TYR A 93 -1.91 -2.85 -11.81
C TYR A 93 -1.15 -4.18 -11.73
N ASN A 94 -1.57 -5.08 -10.84
CA ASN A 94 -0.93 -6.38 -10.66
C ASN A 94 -0.98 -7.24 -11.94
N LYS A 95 -2.02 -7.11 -12.77
CA LYS A 95 -2.09 -7.81 -14.07
C LYS A 95 -1.00 -7.35 -15.04
N LEU A 96 -0.54 -6.11 -14.92
CA LEU A 96 0.51 -5.52 -15.76
C LEU A 96 1.94 -5.77 -15.24
N LEU A 97 2.11 -6.22 -13.99
CA LEU A 97 3.43 -6.47 -13.39
C LEU A 97 4.37 -7.32 -14.27
N PRO A 98 3.94 -8.42 -14.94
CA PRO A 98 4.83 -9.18 -15.81
C PRO A 98 5.47 -8.34 -16.93
N ILE A 99 4.71 -7.40 -17.47
CA ILE A 99 5.16 -6.50 -18.54
C ILE A 99 6.06 -5.41 -17.98
N ILE A 100 5.66 -4.81 -16.86
CA ILE A 100 6.43 -3.77 -16.17
C ILE A 100 7.80 -4.32 -15.76
N ASN A 101 7.84 -5.52 -15.16
CA ASN A 101 9.07 -6.18 -14.76
C ASN A 101 9.98 -6.50 -15.96
N LEU A 102 9.41 -6.95 -17.08
CA LEU A 102 10.20 -7.15 -18.30
C LEU A 102 10.82 -5.84 -18.79
N ALA A 103 10.06 -4.75 -18.78
CA ALA A 103 10.56 -3.43 -19.17
C ALA A 103 11.66 -2.94 -18.21
N GLN A 104 11.49 -3.13 -16.90
CA GLN A 104 12.49 -2.81 -15.87
C GLN A 104 13.79 -3.58 -16.11
N ILE A 105 13.74 -4.90 -16.32
CA ILE A 105 14.91 -5.73 -16.63
C ILE A 105 15.65 -5.19 -17.86
N LYS A 106 14.90 -4.89 -18.95
CA LYS A 106 15.49 -4.36 -20.19
C LYS A 106 16.14 -2.99 -20.01
N LEU A 107 15.66 -2.19 -19.06
CA LEU A 107 16.21 -0.88 -18.71
C LEU A 107 17.30 -0.95 -17.62
N GLY A 108 17.56 -2.14 -17.05
CA GLY A 108 18.53 -2.32 -15.96
C GLY A 108 18.03 -1.90 -14.58
N HIS A 109 16.71 -1.82 -14.38
CA HIS A 109 16.08 -1.50 -13.10
C HIS A 109 15.73 -2.78 -12.30
N GLU A 110 15.60 -2.65 -10.97
CA GLU A 110 15.08 -3.74 -10.13
C GLU A 110 13.60 -4.03 -10.42
N VAL A 111 13.22 -5.31 -10.31
CA VAL A 111 11.86 -5.79 -10.58
C VAL A 111 10.94 -5.62 -9.38
N GLU A 112 9.67 -5.30 -9.63
CA GLU A 112 8.65 -5.22 -8.59
C GLU A 112 7.97 -6.58 -8.36
N ALA A 113 8.05 -7.11 -7.15
CA ALA A 113 7.33 -8.33 -6.78
C ALA A 113 5.88 -7.99 -6.38
N PRO A 114 4.88 -8.80 -6.81
CA PRO A 114 3.52 -8.65 -6.30
C PRO A 114 3.51 -8.69 -4.77
N PRO A 115 2.65 -7.91 -4.10
CA PRO A 115 2.54 -7.97 -2.65
C PRO A 115 2.21 -9.39 -2.22
N VAL A 116 3.12 -10.03 -1.48
CA VAL A 116 2.86 -11.32 -0.85
C VAL A 116 1.66 -11.11 0.06
N LYS A 117 0.51 -11.68 -0.29
CA LYS A 117 -0.64 -11.76 0.63
C LYS A 117 -0.12 -12.45 1.87
N ARG A 118 0.19 -11.68 2.92
CA ARG A 118 0.65 -12.24 4.21
C ARG A 118 -0.48 -13.14 4.67
N ALA A 119 -0.29 -14.45 4.55
CA ALA A 119 -1.08 -15.42 5.28
C ALA A 119 -1.07 -14.98 6.74
N LYS A 120 -2.22 -15.01 7.40
CA LYS A 120 -2.41 -14.60 8.79
C LYS A 120 -1.21 -15.09 9.62
N VAL A 121 -0.52 -14.14 10.26
CA VAL A 121 0.58 -14.44 11.17
C VAL A 121 -0.03 -15.17 12.37
N ASP A 122 0.07 -16.50 12.38
CA ASP A 122 -0.13 -17.28 13.59
C ASP A 122 1.02 -16.94 14.55
N ASN A 123 0.73 -16.09 15.53
CA ASN A 123 1.63 -15.82 16.65
C ASN A 123 1.82 -17.12 17.45
N LYS A 124 2.91 -17.85 17.21
CA LYS A 124 3.49 -18.76 18.20
C LYS A 124 4.79 -18.18 18.76
N PRO A 125 4.94 -18.06 20.10
CA PRO A 125 6.17 -17.59 20.70
C PRO A 125 7.23 -18.69 20.62
N SER A 126 8.29 -18.47 19.85
CA SER A 126 9.42 -19.39 19.79
C SER A 126 10.38 -19.12 20.94
N GLN A 127 10.38 -20.03 21.92
CA GLN A 127 11.37 -20.10 22.98
C GLN A 127 12.71 -20.67 22.46
N ASN A 128 13.74 -19.83 22.49
CA ASN A 128 15.14 -20.01 22.89
C ASN A 128 15.88 -21.38 22.76
N SER A 129 17.09 -21.35 22.18
CA SER A 129 18.35 -22.09 22.55
C SER A 129 19.47 -21.67 21.57
N LYS A 130 20.46 -20.79 21.88
CA LYS A 130 21.63 -20.82 22.80
C LYS A 130 22.74 -21.80 22.40
N VAL A 131 23.93 -21.28 21.99
CA VAL A 131 25.34 -21.62 22.36
C VAL A 131 26.24 -20.52 21.71
N THR A 132 26.87 -19.54 22.39
CA THR A 132 28.02 -19.50 23.34
C THR A 132 29.41 -19.74 22.71
N SER A 133 30.28 -18.71 22.71
CA SER A 133 31.71 -18.75 23.14
C SER A 133 32.37 -17.34 23.08
N THR A 134 32.77 -16.85 24.25
CA THR A 134 33.46 -15.60 24.68
C THR A 134 35.01 -15.67 24.54
N PRO A 135 35.88 -14.79 25.11
CA PRO A 135 35.83 -13.35 25.54
C PRO A 135 37.07 -12.52 25.08
N GLU A 136 37.09 -11.18 25.29
CA GLU A 136 38.34 -10.48 25.68
C GLU A 136 38.10 -9.16 26.43
N ILE A 137 38.94 -8.93 27.45
CA ILE A 137 38.81 -7.95 28.56
C ILE A 137 40.05 -7.04 28.57
N ASN A 138 39.87 -5.72 28.68
CA ASN A 138 40.65 -4.72 29.45
C ASN A 138 40.37 -3.30 28.90
N GLY A 139 40.25 -2.20 29.64
CA GLY A 139 40.44 -1.89 31.06
C GLY A 139 40.51 -0.35 31.17
N GLY A 140 39.96 0.26 32.22
CA GLY A 140 40.05 1.72 32.42
C GLY A 140 39.07 2.28 33.47
N GLN A 141 39.48 2.24 34.74
CA GLN A 141 38.77 2.70 35.92
C GLN A 141 38.67 4.24 36.02
N LYS A 142 37.59 4.77 36.60
CA LYS A 142 37.64 5.41 37.94
C LYS A 142 36.24 5.78 38.46
N ALA A 143 35.98 5.32 39.67
CA ALA A 143 34.85 5.67 40.51
C ALA A 143 35.11 6.97 41.27
N GLN A 144 34.05 7.74 41.56
CA GLN A 144 33.98 8.48 42.83
C GLN A 144 32.52 8.70 43.25
N ASN A 145 32.19 8.12 44.41
CA ASN A 145 30.98 8.33 45.21
C ASN A 145 30.93 9.76 45.76
N SER A 146 29.72 10.30 45.96
CA SER A 146 29.26 10.68 47.31
C SER A 146 27.76 10.99 47.35
N LYS A 147 27.09 10.35 48.32
CA LYS A 147 25.73 10.60 48.81
C LYS A 147 25.64 11.98 49.48
N LEU A 148 24.44 12.57 49.54
CA LEU A 148 23.84 13.08 50.79
C LEU A 148 22.33 13.28 50.63
N ASN A 149 21.62 12.92 51.70
CA ASN A 149 20.18 12.74 51.88
C ASN A 149 19.43 14.02 52.30
N SER A 150 18.09 13.90 52.33
CA SER A 150 17.14 14.46 53.32
C SER A 150 16.63 15.89 53.05
N ALA A 151 15.40 16.33 53.37
CA ALA A 151 14.06 15.81 53.65
C ALA A 151 13.17 17.06 53.94
N ALA A 152 11.85 16.86 54.08
CA ALA A 152 10.86 17.74 54.76
C ALA A 152 10.41 19.01 53.99
N VAL A 153 9.15 19.05 53.53
CA VAL A 153 7.91 19.44 54.25
C VAL A 153 7.87 20.94 54.54
N LEU A 154 6.98 21.63 53.81
CA LEU A 154 6.04 22.63 54.31
C LEU A 154 4.79 22.59 53.41
#